data_AF-A0A9P4V2F2-F1
#
_entry.id   AF-A0A9P4V2F2-F1
#
_cell.length_a   1.000
_cell.length_b   1.000
_cell.length_c   1.000
_cell.angle_alpha   90.00
_cell.angle_beta   90.00
_cell.angle_gamma   90.00
#
_symmetry.space_group_name_H-M   'P 1'
#
loop_
_entity.id
_entity.type
_entity.pdbx_description
1 polymer ?
#
loop_
_entity_poly.entity_id
_entity_poly.type
_entity_poly.pdbx_seq_one_letter_code
_entity_poly.pdbx_strand_id
1 'polypeptide(L)'
;MAKGADPPTGKMVPADCVSVLLMAIGNTSISKAQFDMMSALDGTRTASSFEHQFRSITQKAKDLKARVDQGEEFKPVAPSKKRGKYPPRPTF
;
A
#
# COMPACT_ATOMS: atom_id res chain seq x y z
N MET A 1 -31.03 14.59 9.93
CA MET A 1 -29.66 15.11 9.96
C MET A 1 -28.91 14.52 8.77
N ALA A 2 -28.41 15.36 7.87
CA ALA A 2 -27.73 14.93 6.65
C ALA A 2 -26.32 14.41 6.98
N LYS A 3 -26.03 13.16 6.62
CA LYS A 3 -24.69 12.56 6.73
C LYS A 3 -23.89 13.01 5.52
N GLY A 4 -23.21 14.15 5.62
CA GLY A 4 -22.12 14.51 4.73
C GLY A 4 -20.99 13.51 4.94
N ALA A 5 -20.94 12.48 4.11
CA ALA A 5 -19.76 11.64 4.02
C ALA A 5 -18.73 12.42 3.20
N ASP A 6 -17.78 13.05 3.88
CA ASP A 6 -16.54 13.49 3.23
C ASP A 6 -15.97 12.29 2.45
N PRO A 7 -15.66 12.42 1.15
CA PRO A 7 -14.96 11.36 0.45
C PRO A 7 -13.66 11.10 1.22
N PRO A 8 -13.28 9.83 1.46
CA PRO A 8 -12.05 9.52 2.18
C PRO A 8 -10.89 10.14 1.41
N THR A 9 -10.46 11.31 1.88
CA THR A 9 -9.31 12.06 1.35
C THR A 9 -8.01 11.43 1.91
N GLY A 10 -8.09 10.15 2.27
CA GLY A 10 -6.99 9.34 2.73
C GLY A 10 -6.20 8.93 1.50
N LYS A 11 -4.94 9.38 1.42
CA LYS A 11 -3.99 8.87 0.44
C LYS A 11 -3.99 7.35 0.52
N MET A 12 -4.51 6.69 -0.51
CA MET A 12 -4.63 5.24 -0.52
C MET A 12 -3.23 4.66 -0.62
N VAL A 13 -2.74 4.11 0.49
CA VAL A 13 -1.43 3.45 0.51
C VAL A 13 -1.58 2.13 -0.27
N PRO A 14 -0.76 1.89 -1.31
CA PRO A 14 -0.85 0.65 -2.07
C PRO A 14 -0.52 -0.55 -1.18
N ALA A 15 -1.20 -1.66 -1.46
CA ALA A 15 -1.02 -2.94 -0.77
C ALA A 15 0.46 -3.38 -0.71
N ASP A 16 1.24 -3.04 -1.74
CA ASP A 16 2.67 -3.38 -1.80
C ASP A 16 3.48 -2.64 -0.74
N CYS A 17 3.19 -1.37 -0.45
CA CYS A 17 3.86 -0.64 0.64
C CYS A 17 3.58 -1.29 2.01
N VAL A 18 2.35 -1.74 2.25
CA VAL A 18 2.00 -2.44 3.48
C VAL A 18 2.72 -3.79 3.56
N SER A 19 2.86 -4.49 2.45
CA SER A 19 3.59 -5.77 2.41
C SER A 19 5.09 -5.60 2.75
N VAL A 20 5.72 -4.54 2.28
CA VAL A 20 7.12 -4.20 2.60
C VAL A 20 7.27 -3.83 4.07
N LEU A 21 6.32 -3.06 4.64
CA LEU A 21 6.31 -2.72 6.05
C LEU A 21 6.18 -3.98 6.94
N LEU A 22 5.26 -4.89 6.59
CA LEU A 22 5.10 -6.16 7.32
C LEU A 22 6.34 -7.03 7.22
N MET A 23 7.01 -7.06 6.07
CA MET A 23 8.30 -7.73 5.87
C MET A 23 9.39 -7.13 6.77
N ALA A 24 9.51 -5.79 6.81
CA ALA A 24 10.52 -5.08 7.60
C ALA A 24 10.32 -5.25 9.12
N ILE A 25 9.07 -5.26 9.57
CA ILE A 25 8.71 -5.49 10.98
C ILE A 25 8.87 -6.99 11.35
N GLY A 26 8.92 -7.88 10.36
CA GLY A 26 9.00 -9.33 10.56
C GLY A 26 7.68 -9.97 11.01
N ASN A 27 6.62 -9.18 11.18
CA ASN A 27 5.31 -9.68 11.57
C ASN A 27 4.47 -9.97 10.32
N THR A 28 4.57 -11.19 9.82
CA THR A 28 3.87 -11.65 8.61
C THR A 28 2.46 -12.17 8.90
N SER A 29 1.82 -11.75 9.99
CA SER A 29 0.45 -12.14 10.32
C SER A 29 -0.27 -11.02 11.07
N ILE A 30 -1.53 -10.78 10.71
CA ILE A 30 -2.41 -9.84 11.38
C ILE A 30 -3.52 -10.64 12.06
N SER A 31 -3.78 -10.36 13.35
CA SER A 31 -4.79 -11.04 14.13
C SER A 31 -6.19 -10.46 13.87
N LYS A 32 -7.23 -11.23 14.14
CA LYS A 32 -8.63 -10.79 13.95
C LYS A 32 -8.96 -9.51 14.73
N ALA A 33 -8.43 -9.37 15.94
CA ALA A 33 -8.58 -8.16 16.75
C ALA A 33 -8.03 -6.90 16.06
N GLN A 34 -6.97 -7.04 15.26
CA GLN A 34 -6.41 -5.94 14.48
C GLN A 34 -7.29 -5.60 13.28
N PHE A 35 -7.92 -6.60 12.64
CA PHE A 35 -8.90 -6.36 11.58
C PHE A 35 -10.19 -5.71 12.10
N ASP A 36 -10.64 -6.08 13.29
CA ASP A 36 -11.76 -5.40 13.97
C ASP A 36 -11.41 -3.94 14.27
N MET A 37 -10.17 -3.66 14.70
CA MET A 37 -9.68 -2.29 14.90
C MET A 37 -9.62 -1.51 13.58
N MET A 38 -9.16 -2.12 12.48
CA MET A 38 -9.18 -1.50 11.15
C MET A 38 -10.60 -1.19 10.67
N SER A 39 -11.54 -2.10 10.91
CA SER A 39 -12.96 -1.91 10.61
C SER A 39 -13.58 -0.78 11.42
N ALA A 40 -13.25 -0.69 12.71
CA ALA A 40 -13.72 0.39 13.58
C ALA A 40 -13.18 1.76 13.17
N LEU A 41 -11.92 1.83 12.69
CA LEU A 41 -11.30 3.08 12.23
C LEU A 41 -11.79 3.51 10.84
N ASP A 42 -11.99 2.56 9.93
CA ASP A 42 -12.44 2.83 8.56
C ASP A 42 -13.94 3.18 8.52
N GLY A 43 -14.75 2.52 9.36
CA GLY A 43 -16.19 2.80 9.48
C GLY A 43 -17.03 2.43 8.26
N THR A 44 -16.43 1.94 7.17
CA THR A 44 -17.12 1.54 5.93
C THR A 44 -16.90 0.07 5.57
N ARG A 45 -15.72 -0.47 5.88
CA ARG A 45 -15.31 -1.84 5.56
C ARG A 45 -15.36 -2.73 6.80
N THR A 46 -15.81 -3.97 6.62
CA THR A 46 -15.89 -4.98 7.67
C THR A 46 -14.53 -5.67 7.88
N ALA A 47 -14.32 -6.25 9.06
CA ALA A 47 -13.11 -7.04 9.36
C ALA A 47 -12.86 -8.15 8.33
N SER A 48 -13.90 -8.84 7.87
CA SER A 48 -13.79 -9.87 6.83
C SER A 48 -13.32 -9.33 5.47
N SER A 49 -13.72 -8.10 5.11
CA SER A 49 -13.24 -7.42 3.90
C SER A 49 -11.75 -7.10 3.98
N PHE A 50 -11.27 -6.73 5.19
CA PHE A 50 -9.84 -6.56 5.43
C PHE A 50 -9.10 -7.90 5.43
N GLU A 51 -9.61 -8.94 6.08
CA GLU A 51 -9.01 -10.29 6.06
C GLU A 51 -8.75 -10.76 4.62
N HIS A 52 -9.74 -10.60 3.73
CA HIS A 52 -9.61 -10.98 2.33
C HIS A 52 -8.51 -10.20 1.59
N GLN A 53 -8.45 -8.87 1.78
CA GLN A 53 -7.41 -8.03 1.16
C GLN A 53 -6.03 -8.37 1.72
N PHE A 54 -5.93 -8.52 3.04
CA PHE A 54 -4.68 -8.76 3.74
C PHE A 54 -4.10 -10.14 3.50
N ARG A 55 -4.90 -11.17 3.16
CA ARG A 55 -4.36 -12.47 2.73
C ARG A 55 -3.33 -12.33 1.61
N SER A 56 -3.64 -11.53 0.59
CA SER A 56 -2.72 -11.27 -0.53
C SER A 56 -1.47 -10.49 -0.11
N ILE A 57 -1.64 -9.52 0.78
CA ILE A 57 -0.57 -8.65 1.31
C ILE A 57 0.39 -9.48 2.15
N THR A 58 -0.14 -10.32 3.02
CA THR A 58 0.62 -11.22 3.87
C THR A 58 1.42 -12.23 3.05
N GLN A 59 0.83 -12.81 2.01
CA GLN A 59 1.53 -13.72 1.12
C GLN A 59 2.70 -13.02 0.42
N LYS A 60 2.48 -11.80 -0.11
CA LYS A 60 3.54 -10.97 -0.70
C LYS A 60 4.62 -10.61 0.31
N ALA A 61 4.26 -10.24 1.54
CA ALA A 61 5.23 -9.92 2.58
C ALA A 61 6.14 -11.11 2.91
N LYS A 62 5.59 -12.34 2.93
CA LYS A 62 6.37 -13.57 3.12
C LYS A 62 7.30 -13.85 1.93
N ASP A 63 6.80 -13.68 0.71
CA ASP A 63 7.61 -13.83 -0.51
C ASP A 63 8.77 -12.84 -0.54
N LEU A 64 8.49 -11.56 -0.27
CA LEU A 64 9.50 -10.51 -0.17
C LEU A 64 10.52 -10.81 0.94
N LYS A 65 10.07 -11.30 2.10
CA LYS A 65 10.97 -11.70 3.18
C LYS A 65 11.91 -12.81 2.73
N ALA A 66 11.38 -13.87 2.10
CA ALA A 66 12.17 -14.97 1.58
C ALA A 66 13.20 -14.52 0.53
N ARG A 67 12.83 -13.58 -0.34
CA ARG A 67 13.72 -12.98 -1.35
C ARG A 67 14.85 -12.16 -0.72
N VAL A 68 14.55 -11.36 0.30
CA VAL A 68 15.58 -10.63 1.06
C VAL A 68 16.50 -11.61 1.81
N ASP A 69 15.95 -12.63 2.45
CA ASP A 69 16.73 -13.68 3.13
C ASP A 69 17.63 -14.47 2.16
N GLN A 70 17.22 -14.59 0.89
CA GLN A 70 18.02 -15.15 -0.21
C GLN A 70 19.10 -14.19 -0.76
N GLY A 71 19.19 -12.97 -0.24
CA GLY A 71 20.20 -11.98 -0.63
C GLY A 71 19.79 -11.09 -1.80
N GLU A 72 18.49 -10.98 -2.13
CA GLU A 72 18.03 -10.09 -3.19
C GLU A 72 18.03 -8.61 -2.75
N GLU A 73 18.76 -7.76 -3.48
CA GLU A 73 18.73 -6.31 -3.30
C GLU A 73 17.65 -5.66 -4.20
N PHE A 74 16.62 -5.09 -3.57
CA PHE A 74 15.64 -4.25 -4.27
C PHE A 74 16.26 -2.90 -4.64
N LYS A 75 16.72 -2.76 -5.88
CA LYS A 75 17.25 -1.49 -6.39
C LYS A 75 16.12 -0.48 -6.60
N PRO A 76 16.21 0.74 -6.04
CA PRO A 76 15.20 1.77 -6.24
C PRO A 76 15.14 2.18 -7.72
N VAL A 77 13.93 2.35 -8.24
CA VAL A 77 13.73 2.85 -9.61
C VAL A 77 14.24 4.28 -9.65
N ALA A 78 15.19 4.56 -10.55
CA ALA A 78 15.70 5.91 -10.74
C ALA A 78 14.54 6.86 -11.10
N PRO A 79 14.47 8.07 -10.52
CA PRO A 79 13.43 9.01 -10.86
C PRO A 79 13.45 9.28 -12.36
N SER A 80 12.33 9.06 -13.03
CA SER A 80 12.19 9.37 -14.46
C SER A 80 12.57 10.83 -14.65
N LYS A 81 13.64 11.09 -15.41
CA LYS A 81 14.07 12.46 -15.76
C LYS A 81 12.83 13.23 -16.21
N LYS A 82 12.54 14.36 -15.55
CA LYS A 82 11.48 15.28 -15.94
C LYS A 82 11.52 15.46 -17.45
N ARG A 83 10.42 15.11 -18.11
CA ARG A 83 10.22 15.24 -19.56
C ARG A 83 10.64 16.66 -19.94
N GLY A 84 11.68 16.75 -20.77
CA GLY A 84 12.34 18.00 -21.13
C GLY A 84 11.36 19.04 -21.66
N LYS A 85 11.60 20.28 -21.24
CA LYS A 85 11.16 21.57 -21.78
C LYS A 85 10.58 21.44 -23.20
N TYR A 86 9.30 21.77 -23.36
CA TYR A 86 8.65 21.93 -24.68
C TYR A 86 9.56 22.75 -25.61
N PRO A 87 9.79 22.33 -26.87
CA PRO A 87 10.44 23.22 -27.83
C PRO A 87 9.54 24.46 -28.01
N PRO A 88 10.12 25.68 -28.11
CA PRO A 88 9.33 26.89 -28.27
C PRO A 88 8.51 26.79 -29.57
N ARG A 89 7.21 27.10 -29.46
CA ARG A 89 6.27 27.14 -30.58
C ARG A 89 6.79 28.15 -31.61
N PRO A 90 6.92 27.81 -32.90
CA PRO A 90 7.30 28.79 -33.92
C PRO A 90 6.19 29.85 -34.01
N THR A 91 6.59 31.11 -33.89
CA THR A 91 5.76 32.28 -34.18
C THR A 91 5.53 32.34 -35.68
N PHE A 92 4.27 32.31 -36.10
CA PHE A 92 3.85 32.67 -37.46
C PHE A 92 3.84 34.18 -37.63
#